data_AF-A0AB39NZ88-F1
#
_entry.id   AF-A0AB39NZ88-F1
#
_cell.length_a   1.000
_cell.length_b   1.000
_cell.length_c   1.000
_cell.angle_alpha   90.00
_cell.angle_beta   90.00
_cell.angle_gamma   90.00
#
_symmetry.space_group_name_H-M   'P 1'
#
loop_
_entity.id
_entity.type
_entity.pdbx_description
1 polymer ?
#
loop_
_entity_poly.entity_id
_entity_poly.type
_entity_poly.pdbx_seq_one_letter_code
_entity_poly.pdbx_strand_id
1 'polypeptide(L)'
;MSRDSNPNTAGISSDLARRCPFRETDFTVTNHASRQVYCSPACREANRQRVPVQRTCPVCSTEFTTDVSPKRVFCSRDCRTKARSSEHALEKRACPVCNDAFEAPKTVRQVYCSPACRRDADRRRGQARDDNRARRLGASPRPARPVGELPAARPAPRQQSGVRDPLEPTATRNCPHCDQPITIVALLATPEAARPSIGSRVPDITPLRRTP
;
A
#
# COMPACT_ATOMS: atom_id res chain seq x y z
N MET A 1 49.95 43.14 -15.12
CA MET A 1 48.70 43.66 -14.51
C MET A 1 47.68 42.54 -14.50
N SER A 2 47.70 41.78 -13.40
CA SER A 2 46.86 40.60 -13.18
C SER A 2 45.44 41.05 -12.88
N ARG A 3 44.47 40.52 -13.63
CA ARG A 3 43.04 40.63 -13.33
C ARG A 3 42.69 39.51 -12.37
N ASP A 4 42.68 39.82 -11.08
CA ASP A 4 42.18 38.90 -10.05
C ASP A 4 40.69 38.66 -10.29
N SER A 5 40.39 37.46 -10.75
CA SER A 5 39.04 36.93 -10.82
C SER A 5 38.64 36.54 -9.40
N ASN A 6 37.86 37.41 -8.75
CA ASN A 6 37.25 37.12 -7.46
C ASN A 6 36.17 36.04 -7.67
N PRO A 7 36.30 34.82 -7.10
CA PRO A 7 35.24 33.83 -7.20
C PRO A 7 34.07 34.34 -6.38
N ASN A 8 33.03 34.76 -7.10
CA ASN A 8 31.73 35.11 -6.60
C ASN A 8 31.34 34.18 -5.45
N THR A 9 31.24 34.78 -4.26
CA THR A 9 30.55 34.27 -3.09
C THR A 9 29.31 33.54 -3.56
N ALA A 10 29.35 32.20 -3.52
CA ALA A 10 28.17 31.39 -3.65
C ALA A 10 27.21 31.90 -2.59
N GLY A 11 26.19 32.65 -3.02
CA GLY A 11 25.15 33.15 -2.16
C GLY A 11 24.57 31.94 -1.44
N ILE A 12 24.95 31.76 -0.18
CA ILE A 12 24.31 30.82 0.71
C ILE A 12 22.87 31.32 0.77
N SER A 13 22.00 30.60 0.05
CA SER A 13 20.59 30.94 -0.14
C SER A 13 19.98 31.22 1.23
N SER A 14 19.84 32.51 1.56
CA SER A 14 19.29 33.03 2.82
C SER A 14 17.89 32.48 3.10
N ASP A 15 17.19 32.17 2.01
CA ASP A 15 15.96 31.41 1.88
C ASP A 15 15.90 30.06 2.62
N LEU A 16 17.04 29.39 2.84
CA LEU A 16 17.14 28.14 3.59
C LEU A 16 17.71 28.32 5.00
N ALA A 17 18.05 29.54 5.40
CA ALA A 17 18.54 29.84 6.73
C ALA A 17 17.39 29.90 7.74
N ARG A 18 17.57 29.27 8.90
CA ARG A 18 16.65 29.29 10.02
C ARG A 18 17.42 29.52 11.31
N ARG A 19 16.80 30.22 12.27
CA ARG A 19 17.39 30.46 13.58
C ARG A 19 16.96 29.38 14.57
N CYS A 20 17.92 28.76 15.24
CA CYS A 20 17.67 27.74 16.27
C CYS A 20 17.19 28.43 17.57
N PRO A 21 15.99 28.14 18.11
CA PRO A 21 15.51 28.80 19.32
C PRO A 21 16.32 28.52 20.59
N PHE A 22 17.12 27.44 20.60
CA PHE A 22 17.85 27.01 21.80
C PHE A 22 19.25 27.63 21.92
N ARG A 23 19.94 27.85 20.80
CA ARG A 23 21.30 28.45 20.77
C ARG A 23 21.33 29.81 20.08
N GLU A 24 20.19 30.25 19.54
CA GLU A 24 20.04 31.43 18.70
C GLU A 24 20.96 31.48 17.47
N THR A 25 21.58 30.36 17.10
CA THR A 25 22.44 30.24 15.92
C THR A 25 21.63 29.99 14.66
N ASP A 26 22.03 30.63 13.56
CA ASP A 26 21.50 30.32 12.24
C ASP A 26 22.04 28.99 11.71
N PHE A 27 21.18 28.23 11.05
CA PHE A 27 21.52 26.97 10.40
C PHE A 27 20.76 26.84 9.08
N THR A 28 21.30 26.07 8.15
CA THR A 28 20.68 25.85 6.84
C THR A 28 19.87 24.56 6.85
N VAL A 29 18.66 24.61 6.28
CA VAL A 29 17.85 23.42 6.02
C VAL A 29 18.11 22.89 4.61
N THR A 30 17.88 21.60 4.41
CA THR A 30 18.11 20.92 3.12
C THR A 30 17.12 21.33 2.03
N ASN A 31 15.92 21.78 2.40
CA ASN A 31 14.91 22.31 1.49
C ASN A 31 13.89 23.19 2.23
N HIS A 32 13.14 24.01 1.47
CA HIS A 32 12.08 24.85 2.01
C HIS A 32 10.95 24.08 2.70
N ALA A 33 10.67 22.86 2.24
CA ALA A 33 9.65 21.98 2.82
C ALA A 33 10.06 21.40 4.18
N SER A 34 11.31 21.58 4.60
CA SER A 34 11.83 21.03 5.85
C SER A 34 11.04 21.58 7.03
N ARG A 35 10.67 20.71 7.97
CA ARG A 35 10.06 21.11 9.25
C ARG A 35 11.09 21.22 10.37
N GLN A 36 12.37 21.24 10.03
CA GLN A 36 13.46 21.35 11.00
C GLN A 36 13.48 22.74 11.63
N VAL A 37 13.40 22.77 12.97
CA VAL A 37 13.41 23.99 13.78
C VAL A 37 14.74 24.16 14.55
N TYR A 38 15.42 23.05 14.84
CA TYR A 38 16.66 23.06 15.61
C TYR A 38 17.85 22.71 14.72
N CYS A 39 19.00 23.34 15.00
CA CYS A 39 20.23 23.11 14.25
C CYS A 39 20.79 21.68 14.40
N SER A 40 20.44 20.98 15.49
CA SER A 40 20.90 19.59 15.71
C SER A 40 19.90 18.78 16.54
N PRO A 41 19.99 17.42 16.49
CA PRO A 41 19.23 16.54 17.38
C PRO A 41 19.50 16.84 18.87
N ALA A 42 20.71 17.28 19.22
CA ALA A 42 21.07 17.66 20.59
C ALA A 42 20.32 18.92 21.04
N CYS A 43 20.24 19.97 20.21
CA CYS A 43 19.44 21.17 20.54
C CYS A 43 17.94 20.86 20.61
N ARG A 44 17.47 19.95 19.76
CA ARG A 44 16.08 19.45 19.83
C ARG A 44 15.80 18.72 21.13
N GLU A 45 16.71 17.88 21.61
CA GLU A 45 16.53 17.16 22.88
C GLU A 45 16.71 18.09 24.08
N ALA A 46 17.66 19.01 24.05
CA ALA A 46 17.85 19.99 25.11
C ALA A 46 16.63 20.91 25.27
N ASN A 47 15.95 21.24 24.16
CA ASN A 47 14.68 21.99 24.22
C ASN A 47 13.47 21.13 24.60
N ARG A 48 13.58 19.79 24.67
CA ARG A 48 12.51 18.96 25.21
C ARG A 48 12.52 19.09 26.73
N GLN A 49 11.84 20.12 27.24
CA GLN A 49 11.46 20.17 28.64
C GLN A 49 10.52 19.01 28.95
N ARG A 50 11.05 17.90 29.48
CA ARG A 50 10.26 16.79 30.02
C ARG A 50 9.86 17.14 31.45
N VAL A 51 9.03 18.16 31.60
CA VAL A 51 8.44 18.45 32.90
C VAL A 51 7.47 17.31 33.22
N PRO A 52 7.72 16.52 34.29
CA PRO A 52 6.80 15.46 34.66
C PRO A 52 5.46 16.09 35.05
N VAL A 53 4.40 15.71 34.33
CA VAL A 53 3.04 16.19 34.61
C VAL A 53 2.32 15.11 35.42
N GLN A 54 1.76 15.50 36.57
CA GLN A 54 0.84 14.64 37.33
C GLN A 54 -0.53 14.65 36.67
N ARG A 55 -1.15 13.47 36.51
CA ARG A 55 -2.48 13.33 35.93
C ARG A 55 -3.26 12.22 36.64
N THR A 56 -4.58 12.32 36.58
CA THR A 56 -5.49 11.28 37.07
C THR A 56 -5.99 10.43 35.90
N CYS A 57 -5.93 9.11 36.02
CA CYS A 57 -6.41 8.21 34.98
C CYS A 57 -7.95 8.16 34.99
N PRO A 58 -8.65 8.41 33.87
CA PRO A 58 -10.12 8.43 33.84
C PRO A 58 -10.78 7.04 33.97
N VAL A 59 -9.99 5.95 34.03
CA VAL A 59 -10.51 4.56 34.08
C VAL A 59 -10.41 3.95 35.47
N CYS A 60 -9.33 4.22 36.19
CA CYS A 60 -9.09 3.68 37.53
C CYS A 60 -8.95 4.77 38.59
N SER A 61 -9.06 6.04 38.21
CA SER A 61 -8.96 7.21 39.08
C SER A 61 -7.64 7.34 39.87
N THR A 62 -6.61 6.57 39.51
CA THR A 62 -5.29 6.64 40.14
C THR A 62 -4.48 7.80 39.56
N GLU A 63 -3.78 8.52 40.43
CA GLU A 63 -2.78 9.51 40.04
C GLU A 63 -1.54 8.82 39.45
N PHE A 64 -0.98 9.39 38.40
CA PHE A 64 0.24 8.90 37.77
C PHE A 64 1.03 10.05 37.17
N THR A 65 2.35 9.90 37.14
CA THR A 65 3.28 10.86 36.55
C THR A 65 3.65 10.46 35.13
N THR A 66 3.75 11.43 34.23
CA THR A 66 4.19 11.19 32.85
C THR A 66 5.30 12.15 32.46
N ASP A 67 6.44 11.58 32.08
CA ASP A 67 7.66 12.22 31.56
C ASP A 67 7.77 12.12 30.02
N VAL A 68 7.08 11.13 29.43
CA VAL A 68 7.20 10.80 27.99
C VAL A 68 6.42 11.75 27.09
N SER A 69 5.18 12.07 27.45
CA SER A 69 4.33 12.93 26.63
C SER A 69 3.24 13.60 27.45
N PRO A 70 3.07 14.93 27.33
CA PRO A 70 1.94 15.63 27.95
C PRO A 70 0.57 15.14 27.41
N LYS A 71 0.55 14.40 26.29
CA LYS A 71 -0.66 13.83 25.70
C LYS A 71 -1.06 12.46 26.28
N ARG A 72 -0.28 11.85 27.17
CA ARG A 72 -0.64 10.57 27.78
C ARG A 72 -1.78 10.78 28.79
N VAL A 73 -2.93 10.16 28.54
CA VAL A 73 -4.15 10.28 29.38
C VAL A 73 -4.33 9.10 30.34
N PHE A 74 -3.79 7.93 30.01
CA PHE A 74 -4.02 6.69 30.78
C PHE A 74 -2.75 6.25 31.51
N CYS A 75 -2.91 5.75 32.74
CA CYS A 75 -1.81 5.25 33.58
C CYS A 75 -1.17 3.97 33.00
N SER A 76 -1.92 3.11 32.31
CA SER A 76 -1.43 1.86 31.75
C SER A 76 -2.02 1.54 30.38
N ARG A 77 -1.45 0.52 29.71
CA ARG A 77 -2.01 -0.04 28.48
C ARG A 77 -3.40 -0.62 28.72
N ASP A 78 -3.62 -1.24 29.87
CA ASP A 78 -4.91 -1.86 30.21
C ASP A 78 -6.01 -0.82 30.38
N CYS A 79 -5.72 0.28 31.08
CA CYS A 79 -6.65 1.40 31.17
C CYS A 79 -6.96 1.99 29.79
N ARG A 80 -5.96 2.10 28.91
CA ARG A 80 -6.19 2.55 27.53
C ARG A 80 -7.11 1.59 26.76
N THR A 81 -6.93 0.28 26.92
CA THR A 81 -7.79 -0.72 26.26
C THR A 81 -9.21 -0.68 26.80
N LYS A 82 -9.39 -0.65 28.13
CA LYS A 82 -10.69 -0.51 28.80
C LYS A 82 -11.44 0.75 28.36
N ALA A 83 -10.74 1.88 28.24
CA ALA A 83 -11.33 3.12 27.74
C ALA A 83 -11.76 3.05 26.27
N ARG A 84 -11.16 2.17 25.47
CA ARG A 84 -11.51 1.98 24.05
C ARG A 84 -12.62 0.98 23.83
N SER A 85 -12.77 0.02 24.73
CA SER A 85 -13.83 -0.99 24.71
C SER A 85 -15.03 -0.63 25.58
N SER A 86 -15.03 0.54 26.22
CA SER A 86 -16.17 0.99 27.01
C SER A 86 -17.35 1.31 26.09
N GLU A 87 -18.57 1.14 26.61
CA GLU A 87 -19.80 1.42 25.86
C GLU A 87 -19.84 2.85 25.32
N HIS A 88 -19.37 3.83 26.11
CA HIS A 88 -19.29 5.22 25.67
C HIS A 88 -18.33 5.47 24.49
N ALA A 89 -17.33 4.60 24.31
CA ALA A 89 -16.37 4.67 23.21
C ALA A 89 -16.88 4.01 21.93
N LEU A 90 -17.89 3.15 22.03
CA LEU A 90 -18.54 2.47 20.92
C LEU A 90 -19.80 3.25 20.47
N GLU A 91 -20.13 3.13 19.20
CA GLU A 91 -21.40 3.60 18.66
C GLU A 91 -21.97 2.57 17.68
N LYS A 92 -23.30 2.51 17.64
CA LYS A 92 -24.03 1.63 16.71
C LYS A 92 -24.15 2.33 15.36
N ARG A 93 -23.70 1.66 14.30
CA ARG A 93 -23.78 2.12 12.90
C ARG A 93 -24.47 1.05 12.06
N ALA A 94 -25.12 1.45 10.97
CA ALA A 94 -25.68 0.50 10.00
C ALA A 94 -24.70 0.28 8.84
N CYS A 95 -24.50 -0.99 8.46
CA CYS A 95 -23.65 -1.34 7.33
C CYS A 95 -24.38 -1.06 6.00
N PRO A 96 -23.85 -0.27 5.06
CA PRO A 96 -24.54 0.05 3.80
C PRO A 96 -24.66 -1.12 2.81
N VAL A 97 -24.12 -2.30 3.14
CA VAL A 97 -24.11 -3.48 2.25
C VAL A 97 -25.15 -4.51 2.66
N CYS A 98 -25.22 -4.84 3.95
CA CYS A 98 -26.16 -5.80 4.52
C CYS A 98 -27.27 -5.14 5.34
N ASN A 99 -27.18 -3.84 5.62
CA ASN A 99 -28.07 -3.06 6.49
C ASN A 99 -28.11 -3.48 7.96
N ASP A 100 -27.25 -4.42 8.37
CA ASP A 100 -27.15 -4.82 9.78
C ASP A 100 -26.51 -3.73 10.64
N ALA A 101 -27.00 -3.60 11.87
CA ALA A 101 -26.38 -2.78 12.90
C ALA A 101 -25.09 -3.45 13.40
N PHE A 102 -24.02 -2.65 13.56
CA PHE A 102 -22.75 -3.09 14.12
C PHE A 102 -22.17 -2.03 15.05
N GLU A 103 -21.34 -2.47 16.00
CA GLU A 103 -20.66 -1.57 16.94
C GLU A 103 -19.28 -1.20 16.42
N ALA A 104 -18.97 0.10 16.42
CA ALA A 104 -17.69 0.62 16.00
C ALA A 104 -17.19 1.67 17.00
N PRO A 105 -15.87 1.77 17.23
CA PRO A 105 -15.33 2.85 18.04
C PRO A 105 -15.59 4.21 17.38
N LYS A 106 -16.05 5.20 18.15
CA LYS A 106 -16.30 6.59 17.70
C LYS A 106 -15.06 7.23 17.07
N THR A 107 -13.89 6.81 17.52
CA THR A 107 -12.59 7.31 17.04
C THR A 107 -12.24 6.84 15.63
N VAL A 108 -12.83 5.74 15.13
CA VAL A 108 -12.52 5.20 13.81
C VAL A 108 -13.69 5.39 12.85
N ARG A 109 -13.38 5.75 11.60
CA ARG A 109 -14.36 5.88 10.52
C ARG A 109 -14.65 4.52 9.85
N GLN A 110 -14.96 3.50 10.64
CA GLN A 110 -15.39 2.21 10.14
C GLN A 110 -16.81 2.29 9.57
N VAL A 111 -16.95 2.03 8.26
CA VAL A 111 -18.22 2.12 7.53
C VAL A 111 -18.93 0.77 7.39
N TYR A 112 -18.17 -0.32 7.32
CA TYR A 112 -18.69 -1.65 7.07
C TYR A 112 -18.59 -2.52 8.33
N CYS A 113 -19.60 -3.38 8.54
CA CYS A 113 -19.60 -4.32 9.66
C CYS A 113 -18.47 -5.36 9.58
N SER A 114 -18.00 -5.68 8.36
CA SER A 114 -16.99 -6.72 8.15
C SER A 114 -16.10 -6.47 6.92
N PRO A 115 -14.92 -7.13 6.84
CA PRO A 115 -14.10 -7.15 5.62
C PRO A 115 -14.83 -7.73 4.41
N ALA A 116 -15.78 -8.64 4.61
CA ALA A 116 -16.61 -9.18 3.52
C ALA A 116 -17.49 -8.09 2.90
N CYS A 117 -18.28 -7.38 3.72
CA CYS A 117 -19.09 -6.26 3.27
C CYS A 117 -18.23 -5.15 2.62
N ARG A 118 -17.04 -4.88 3.16
CA ARG A 118 -16.10 -3.93 2.52
C ARG A 118 -15.74 -4.38 1.09
N ARG A 119 -15.32 -5.63 0.91
CA ARG A 119 -14.96 -6.18 -0.41
C ARG A 119 -16.15 -6.18 -1.37
N ASP A 120 -17.34 -6.46 -0.89
CA ASP A 120 -18.56 -6.40 -1.70
C ASP A 120 -18.89 -4.98 -2.16
N ALA A 121 -18.77 -4.00 -1.26
CA ALA A 121 -18.92 -2.60 -1.63
C ALA A 121 -17.86 -2.15 -2.65
N ASP A 122 -16.60 -2.56 -2.47
CA ASP A 122 -15.51 -2.28 -3.39
C ASP A 122 -15.80 -2.88 -4.78
N ARG A 123 -16.27 -4.13 -4.83
CA ARG A 123 -16.68 -4.82 -6.07
C ARG A 123 -17.83 -4.12 -6.78
N ARG A 124 -18.90 -3.74 -6.06
CA ARG A 124 -20.04 -3.00 -6.61
C ARG A 124 -19.61 -1.65 -7.19
N ARG A 125 -18.69 -0.93 -6.51
CA ARG A 125 -18.13 0.32 -7.05
C ARG A 125 -17.26 0.10 -8.29
N GLY A 126 -16.50 -1.00 -8.34
CA GLY A 126 -15.76 -1.40 -9.53
C GLY A 126 -16.69 -1.63 -10.73
N GLN A 127 -17.72 -2.45 -10.54
CA GLN A 127 -18.74 -2.72 -11.55
C GLN A 127 -19.41 -1.44 -12.06
N ALA A 128 -19.83 -0.55 -11.16
CA ALA A 128 -20.45 0.73 -11.56
C ALA A 128 -19.51 1.62 -12.40
N ARG A 129 -18.19 1.60 -12.12
CA ARG A 129 -17.19 2.31 -12.94
C ARG A 129 -17.02 1.67 -14.31
N ASP A 130 -16.98 0.34 -14.36
CA ASP A 130 -16.88 -0.41 -15.62
C ASP A 130 -18.13 -0.21 -16.48
N ASP A 131 -19.31 -0.20 -15.87
CA ASP A 131 -20.57 0.10 -16.56
C ASP A 131 -20.61 1.54 -17.08
N ASN A 132 -20.12 2.51 -16.28
CA ASN A 132 -20.01 3.90 -16.75
C ASN A 132 -19.04 4.01 -17.94
N ARG A 133 -17.92 3.27 -17.90
CA ARG A 133 -16.97 3.18 -19.01
C ARG A 133 -17.63 2.55 -20.23
N ALA A 134 -18.35 1.44 -20.07
CA ALA A 134 -19.05 0.75 -21.15
C ALA A 134 -20.06 1.69 -21.84
N ARG A 135 -20.88 2.42 -21.05
CA ARG A 135 -21.82 3.44 -21.56
C ARG A 135 -21.13 4.51 -22.41
N ARG A 136 -19.97 5.03 -21.96
CA ARG A 136 -19.20 6.03 -22.73
C ARG A 136 -18.64 5.49 -24.04
N LEU A 137 -18.35 4.19 -24.11
CA LEU A 137 -17.80 3.51 -25.28
C LEU A 137 -18.87 2.89 -26.18
N GLY A 138 -20.17 3.10 -25.90
CA GLY A 138 -21.27 2.48 -26.64
C GLY A 138 -21.41 0.97 -26.44
N ALA A 139 -20.72 0.40 -25.45
CA ALA A 139 -20.85 -1.01 -25.09
C ALA A 139 -21.97 -1.20 -24.05
N SER A 140 -22.80 -2.23 -24.23
CA SER A 140 -23.84 -2.59 -23.26
C SER A 140 -23.22 -2.95 -21.90
N PRO A 141 -23.83 -2.54 -20.77
CA PRO A 141 -23.38 -2.91 -19.43
C PRO A 141 -23.26 -4.43 -19.30
N ARG A 142 -22.22 -4.91 -18.61
CA ARG A 142 -22.09 -6.35 -18.36
C ARG A 142 -23.14 -6.75 -17.33
N PRO A 143 -23.93 -7.81 -17.55
CA PRO A 143 -24.89 -8.26 -16.55
C PRO A 143 -24.17 -8.62 -15.25
N ALA A 144 -24.78 -8.23 -14.12
CA ALA A 144 -24.26 -8.53 -12.81
C ALA A 144 -24.13 -10.06 -12.66
N ARG A 145 -22.92 -10.55 -12.40
CA ARG A 145 -22.73 -11.98 -12.09
C ARG A 145 -23.42 -12.24 -10.74
N PRO A 146 -24.33 -13.23 -10.65
CA PRO A 146 -24.99 -13.55 -9.40
C PRO A 146 -23.95 -13.87 -8.31
N VAL A 147 -24.12 -13.24 -7.15
CA VAL A 147 -23.31 -13.51 -5.96
C VAL A 147 -23.97 -14.69 -5.27
N GLY A 148 -23.55 -15.92 -5.59
CA GLY A 148 -24.19 -17.09 -4.97
C GLY A 148 -23.82 -18.46 -5.49
N GLU A 149 -23.25 -18.59 -6.69
CA GLU A 149 -22.75 -19.88 -7.15
C GLU A 149 -21.23 -19.83 -7.23
N LEU A 150 -20.57 -20.55 -6.31
CA LEU A 150 -19.31 -21.19 -6.67
C LEU A 150 -19.58 -21.93 -7.98
N PRO A 151 -18.84 -21.68 -9.07
CA PRO A 151 -18.95 -22.54 -10.23
C PRO A 151 -18.67 -23.95 -9.72
N ALA A 152 -19.67 -24.84 -9.84
CA ALA A 152 -19.49 -26.26 -9.66
C ALA A 152 -18.17 -26.62 -10.34
N ALA A 153 -17.28 -27.27 -9.59
CA ALA A 153 -15.91 -27.56 -9.98
C ALA A 153 -15.87 -27.81 -11.48
N ARG A 154 -15.25 -26.87 -12.21
CA ARG A 154 -15.07 -26.96 -13.64
C ARG A 154 -14.55 -28.37 -13.88
N PRO A 155 -15.27 -29.27 -14.58
CA PRO A 155 -14.74 -30.59 -14.83
C PRO A 155 -13.38 -30.36 -15.46
N ALA A 156 -12.36 -31.00 -14.89
CA ALA A 156 -11.01 -30.95 -15.43
C ALA A 156 -11.12 -31.10 -16.94
N PRO A 157 -10.41 -30.31 -17.76
CA PRO A 157 -10.42 -30.52 -19.19
C PRO A 157 -10.05 -31.99 -19.37
N ARG A 158 -11.03 -32.78 -19.84
CA ARG A 158 -10.82 -34.17 -20.21
C ARG A 158 -9.78 -34.07 -21.29
N GLN A 159 -8.52 -34.32 -20.93
CA GLN A 159 -7.44 -34.49 -21.87
C GLN A 159 -7.87 -35.65 -22.75
N GLN A 160 -8.50 -35.31 -23.87
CA GLN A 160 -8.56 -36.22 -25.00
C GLN A 160 -7.10 -36.32 -25.44
N SER A 161 -6.41 -37.29 -24.88
CA SER A 161 -5.20 -37.87 -25.45
C SER A 161 -5.60 -38.58 -26.75
N GLY A 162 -6.04 -37.80 -27.73
CA GLY A 162 -5.93 -38.22 -29.12
C GLY A 162 -4.45 -38.09 -29.45
N VAL A 163 -3.81 -39.23 -29.72
CA VAL A 163 -2.50 -39.26 -30.34
C VAL A 163 -2.65 -38.51 -31.66
N ARG A 164 -2.28 -37.23 -31.67
CA ARG A 164 -2.18 -36.44 -32.89
C ARG A 164 -0.77 -36.62 -33.42
N ASP A 165 -0.70 -37.03 -34.68
CA ASP A 165 0.53 -37.26 -35.42
C ASP A 165 1.42 -35.99 -35.35
N PRO A 166 2.69 -36.08 -34.91
CA PRO A 166 3.56 -34.93 -34.67
C PRO A 166 3.83 -34.05 -35.90
N LEU A 167 3.40 -34.45 -37.09
CA LEU A 167 3.59 -33.74 -38.34
C LEU A 167 2.31 -33.07 -38.86
N GLU A 168 1.21 -33.10 -38.12
CA GLU A 168 -0.01 -32.39 -38.56
C GLU A 168 0.17 -30.86 -38.46
N PRO A 169 -0.08 -30.11 -39.56
CA PRO A 169 0.11 -28.67 -39.61
C PRO A 169 -0.82 -27.96 -38.63
N THR A 170 -0.24 -27.19 -37.70
CA THR A 170 -0.97 -26.58 -36.57
C THR A 170 -1.83 -25.39 -37.01
N ALA A 171 -1.45 -24.68 -38.08
CA ALA A 171 -2.28 -23.67 -38.74
C ALA A 171 -1.68 -23.28 -40.10
N THR A 172 -2.54 -23.04 -41.10
CA THR A 172 -2.15 -22.41 -42.37
C THR A 172 -2.61 -20.95 -42.39
N ARG A 173 -1.77 -20.06 -42.91
CA ARG A 173 -2.09 -18.63 -43.14
C ARG A 173 -1.52 -18.19 -44.48
N ASN A 174 -2.09 -17.18 -45.11
CA ASN A 174 -1.50 -16.63 -46.33
C ASN A 174 -0.39 -15.63 -45.97
N CYS A 175 0.70 -15.66 -46.73
CA CYS A 175 1.82 -14.75 -46.56
C CYS A 175 1.37 -13.31 -46.92
N PRO A 176 1.53 -12.32 -46.02
CA PRO A 176 1.05 -10.96 -46.27
C PRO A 176 1.79 -10.22 -47.41
N HIS A 177 2.82 -10.82 -47.99
CA HIS A 177 3.60 -10.23 -49.08
C HIS A 177 3.26 -10.76 -50.47
N CYS A 178 2.80 -12.01 -50.59
CA CYS A 178 2.51 -12.64 -51.87
C CYS A 178 1.21 -13.47 -51.89
N ASP A 179 0.46 -13.46 -50.79
CA ASP A 179 -0.81 -14.17 -50.55
C ASP A 179 -0.77 -15.70 -50.78
N GLN A 180 0.41 -16.28 -50.89
CA GLN A 180 0.59 -17.72 -50.98
C GLN A 180 0.41 -18.39 -49.61
N PRO A 181 -0.18 -19.60 -49.55
CA PRO A 181 -0.42 -20.30 -48.30
C PRO A 181 0.91 -20.74 -47.67
N ILE A 182 1.15 -20.33 -46.43
CA ILE A 182 2.26 -20.75 -45.59
C ILE A 182 1.76 -21.59 -44.41
N THR A 183 2.49 -22.66 -44.14
CA THR A 183 2.16 -23.62 -43.09
C THR A 183 3.02 -23.37 -41.86
N ILE A 184 2.38 -23.10 -40.73
CA ILE A 184 3.07 -22.87 -39.46
C ILE A 184 3.09 -24.19 -38.69
N VAL A 185 4.29 -24.76 -38.55
CA VAL A 185 4.53 -25.97 -37.76
C VAL A 185 5.01 -25.55 -36.38
N ALA A 186 4.21 -25.82 -35.34
CA ALA A 186 4.65 -25.61 -33.97
C ALA A 186 5.51 -26.80 -33.53
N LEU A 187 6.84 -26.63 -33.58
CA LEU A 187 7.74 -27.58 -32.95
C LEU A 187 7.52 -27.51 -31.44
N LEU A 188 6.89 -28.54 -30.87
CA LEU A 188 6.74 -28.71 -29.44
C LEU A 188 8.13 -28.91 -28.82
N ALA A 189 8.78 -27.81 -28.42
CA ALA A 189 9.92 -27.87 -27.53
C ALA A 189 9.42 -28.45 -26.20
N THR A 190 9.88 -29.64 -25.86
CA THR A 190 9.63 -30.24 -24.54
C THR A 190 10.13 -29.29 -23.45
N PRO A 191 9.48 -29.24 -22.28
CA PRO A 191 9.89 -28.36 -21.19
C PRO A 191 11.32 -28.61 -20.70
N GLU A 192 11.88 -29.82 -20.90
CA GLU A 192 13.32 -30.09 -20.70
C GLU A 192 14.24 -29.21 -21.56
N ALA A 193 13.88 -28.90 -22.81
CA ALA A 193 14.73 -28.12 -23.72
C ALA A 193 14.74 -26.61 -23.41
N ALA A 194 13.72 -26.10 -22.72
CA ALA A 194 13.61 -24.68 -22.32
C ALA A 194 14.31 -24.38 -20.98
N ARG A 195 14.89 -25.39 -20.31
CA ARG A 195 15.62 -25.25 -19.05
C ARG A 195 17.05 -25.76 -19.22
N PRO A 196 18.00 -24.95 -19.72
CA PRO A 196 19.40 -25.29 -19.53
C PRO A 196 19.65 -25.39 -18.02
N SER A 197 19.98 -26.59 -17.56
CA SER A 197 20.43 -26.83 -16.20
C SER A 197 21.77 -26.12 -16.03
N ILE A 198 21.73 -24.89 -15.54
CA ILE A 198 22.92 -24.18 -15.09
C ILE A 198 23.42 -24.96 -13.87
N GLY A 199 24.47 -25.77 -14.08
CA GLY A 199 25.14 -26.51 -13.03
C GLY A 199 25.53 -25.57 -11.90
N SER A 200 25.27 -26.01 -10.68
CA SER A 200 25.43 -25.29 -9.41
C SER A 200 26.89 -24.92 -9.09
N ARG A 201 27.52 -24.07 -9.90
CA ARG A 201 28.82 -23.45 -9.62
C ARG A 201 28.84 -22.01 -10.15
N VAL A 202 27.97 -21.16 -9.62
CA VAL A 202 28.20 -19.71 -9.62
C VAL A 202 27.85 -19.21 -8.22
N PRO A 203 28.83 -18.77 -7.40
CA PRO A 203 28.58 -18.34 -6.05
C PRO A 203 28.35 -16.82 -6.03
N ASP A 204 27.21 -16.30 -6.53
CA ASP A 204 26.84 -14.92 -6.16
C ASP A 204 25.39 -14.51 -6.49
N ILE A 205 24.39 -15.25 -6.01
CA ILE A 205 23.01 -14.74 -6.04
C ILE A 205 22.40 -14.91 -4.65
N THR A 206 22.39 -13.81 -3.89
CA THR A 206 21.73 -13.74 -2.58
C THR A 206 20.27 -13.31 -2.79
N PRO A 207 19.27 -14.18 -2.54
CA PRO A 207 17.87 -13.80 -2.69
C PRO A 207 17.43 -12.89 -1.54
N LEU A 208 16.99 -11.67 -1.87
CA LEU A 208 16.43 -10.71 -0.92
C LEU A 208 15.11 -11.26 -0.34
N ARG A 209 15.16 -11.70 0.92
CA ARG A 209 13.95 -12.04 1.69
C ARG A 209 13.14 -10.78 1.97
N ARG A 210 11.85 -10.80 1.63
CA ARG A 210 10.87 -9.84 2.16
C ARG A 210 10.46 -10.31 3.55
N THR A 211 10.73 -9.49 4.56
CA THR A 211 10.31 -9.70 5.95
C THR A 211 8.80 -9.52 6.12
N PRO A 212 8.21 -10.18 7.14
CA PRO A 212 6.75 -10.29 7.35
C PRO A 212 6.08 -8.97 7.74
#